data_AF-A0A385SRZ1-F1
#
_entry.id   AF-A0A385SRZ1-F1
#
_cell.length_a   1.000
_cell.length_b   1.000
_cell.length_c   1.000
_cell.angle_alpha   90.00
_cell.angle_beta   90.00
_cell.angle_gamma   90.00
#
_symmetry.space_group_name_H-M   'P 1'
#
loop_
_entity.id
_entity.type
_entity.pdbx_description
1 polymer ?
#
loop_
_entity_poly.entity_id
_entity_poly.type
_entity_poly.pdbx_seq_one_letter_code
_entity_poly.pdbx_strand_id
1 'polypeptide(L)'
;MILEYRLSNRQRWKYIFLPLMKLLAVMVMITIVGALWFDVRTDHLLFVAGFTWLWAFVMHFLPLLIMAVRHSRRSAGSSFAIDTVNNTYHYEEKDRSLSFRSDEIDKVIVVVSPPKYDQRMDISGFGYFFYWKIKLANDRTLSISCMLFDVDSFTGKELTREKQLFPIPPSNQGLWLPRDGKKG
;
A
#
# COMPACT_ATOMS: atom_id res chain seq x y z
N MET A 1 21.80 -15.92 -2.43
CA MET A 1 21.17 -15.36 -3.64
C MET A 1 20.71 -13.97 -3.26
N ILE A 2 20.94 -12.96 -4.11
CA ILE A 2 20.46 -11.59 -3.84
C ILE A 2 19.14 -11.41 -4.60
N LEU A 3 18.07 -11.13 -3.86
CA LEU A 3 16.75 -10.83 -4.39
C LEU A 3 16.52 -9.32 -4.27
N GLU A 4 16.38 -8.64 -5.40
CA GLU A 4 16.15 -7.20 -5.43
C GLU A 4 14.71 -6.87 -5.85
N TYR A 5 14.07 -5.98 -5.09
CA TYR A 5 12.72 -5.50 -5.28
C TYR A 5 12.73 -4.01 -5.60
N ARG A 6 12.10 -3.64 -6.72
CA ARG A 6 11.92 -2.27 -7.18
C ARG A 6 10.51 -2.09 -7.70
N LEU A 7 10.01 -0.86 -7.63
CA LEU A 7 8.70 -0.52 -8.19
C LEU A 7 8.67 -0.81 -9.70
N SER A 8 7.92 -1.83 -10.09
CA SER A 8 7.73 -2.23 -11.48
C SER A 8 6.41 -1.70 -12.08
N ASN A 9 6.32 -1.63 -13.40
CA ASN A 9 5.07 -1.32 -14.10
C ASN A 9 3.97 -2.34 -13.79
N ARG A 10 4.33 -3.62 -13.59
CA ARG A 10 3.40 -4.67 -13.17
C ARG A 10 2.80 -4.40 -11.79
N GLN A 11 3.61 -3.95 -10.83
CA GLN A 11 3.12 -3.55 -9.51
C GLN A 11 2.22 -2.31 -9.60
N ARG A 12 2.57 -1.32 -10.42
CA ARG A 12 1.67 -0.16 -10.67
C ARG A 12 0.33 -0.61 -11.21
N TRP A 13 0.31 -1.53 -12.17
CA TRP A 13 -0.93 -2.11 -12.69
C TRP A 13 -1.75 -2.82 -11.61
N LYS A 14 -1.11 -3.71 -10.84
CA LYS A 14 -1.75 -4.50 -9.77
C LYS A 14 -2.35 -3.62 -8.68
N TYR A 15 -1.64 -2.56 -8.26
CA TYR A 15 -1.99 -1.79 -7.07
C TYR A 15 -2.69 -0.46 -7.36
N ILE A 16 -2.57 0.10 -8.56
CA ILE A 16 -3.21 1.37 -8.92
C ILE A 16 -4.39 1.11 -9.85
N PHE A 17 -4.12 0.55 -11.02
CA PHE A 17 -5.12 0.45 -12.08
C PHE A 17 -6.20 -0.59 -11.76
N LEU A 18 -5.80 -1.79 -11.32
CA LEU A 18 -6.75 -2.88 -11.09
C LEU A 18 -7.81 -2.57 -10.01
N PRO A 19 -7.47 -1.99 -8.83
CA PRO A 19 -8.46 -1.57 -7.84
C PRO A 19 -9.40 -0.47 -8.35
N LEU A 20 -8.86 0.52 -9.08
CA LEU A 20 -9.66 1.62 -9.64
C LEU A 20 -10.63 1.12 -10.72
N MET A 21 -10.18 0.22 -11.60
CA MET A 21 -11.02 -0.39 -12.64
C MET A 21 -12.10 -1.28 -12.03
N LYS A 22 -11.78 -2.04 -10.97
CA LYS A 22 -12.78 -2.84 -10.25
C LYS A 22 -13.86 -1.96 -9.63
N LEU A 23 -13.47 -0.88 -8.96
CA LEU A 23 -14.41 0.08 -8.38
C LEU A 23 -15.28 0.75 -9.45
N LEU A 24 -14.67 1.18 -10.57
CA LEU A 24 -15.39 1.76 -11.70
C LEU A 24 -16.41 0.78 -12.29
N ALA A 25 -16.04 -0.48 -12.49
CA ALA A 25 -16.94 -1.51 -13.00
C ALA A 25 -18.14 -1.73 -12.07
N VAL A 26 -17.91 -1.76 -10.75
CA VAL A 26 -18.99 -1.85 -9.74
C VAL A 26 -19.92 -0.64 -9.84
N MET A 27 -19.38 0.57 -9.95
CA MET A 27 -20.18 1.79 -10.08
C MET A 27 -21.05 1.80 -11.35
N VAL A 28 -20.48 1.40 -12.49
CA VAL A 28 -21.22 1.28 -13.75
C VAL A 28 -22.35 0.25 -13.63
N MET A 29 -22.06 -0.93 -13.06
CA MET A 29 -23.08 -1.97 -12.84
C MET A 29 -24.23 -1.49 -11.95
N ILE A 30 -23.92 -0.85 -10.83
CA ILE A 30 -24.94 -0.30 -9.91
C ILE A 30 -25.79 0.76 -10.63
N THR A 31 -25.16 1.60 -11.46
CA THR A 31 -25.88 2.65 -12.20
C THR A 31 -26.84 2.06 -13.23
N ILE A 32 -26.40 1.05 -13.99
CA ILE A 32 -27.25 0.35 -14.97
C ILE A 32 -28.42 -0.34 -14.28
N VAL A 33 -28.15 -1.12 -13.23
CA VAL A 33 -29.19 -1.84 -12.47
C VAL A 33 -30.18 -0.85 -11.84
N GLY A 34 -29.69 0.23 -11.24
CA GLY A 34 -30.54 1.27 -10.65
C GLY A 34 -31.43 1.95 -11.68
N ALA A 35 -30.88 2.30 -12.86
CA ALA A 35 -31.66 2.91 -13.94
C ALA A 35 -32.77 1.97 -14.44
N LEU A 36 -32.48 0.68 -14.60
CA LEU A 36 -33.45 -0.33 -15.05
C LEU A 36 -34.53 -0.63 -14.01
N TRP A 37 -34.18 -0.68 -12.72
CA TRP A 37 -35.12 -1.09 -11.66
C TRP A 37 -36.09 0.04 -11.28
N PHE A 38 -35.61 1.28 -11.23
CA PHE A 38 -36.41 2.41 -10.74
C PHE A 38 -37.17 3.17 -11.83
N ASP A 39 -37.14 2.68 -13.08
CA ASP A 39 -37.76 3.32 -14.26
C ASP A 39 -37.53 4.85 -14.26
N VAL A 40 -36.26 5.23 -14.00
CA VAL A 40 -35.91 6.63 -13.80
C VAL A 40 -36.13 7.36 -15.12
N ARG A 41 -37.11 8.27 -15.13
CA ARG A 41 -37.36 9.12 -16.30
C ARG A 41 -36.08 9.81 -16.73
N THR A 42 -35.90 9.90 -18.06
CA THR A 42 -34.68 10.39 -18.70
C THR A 42 -34.33 11.83 -18.32
N ASP A 43 -35.32 12.63 -17.91
CA ASP A 43 -35.18 14.02 -17.46
C ASP A 43 -34.42 14.17 -16.13
N HIS A 44 -34.54 13.21 -15.21
CA HIS A 44 -33.87 13.24 -13.90
C HIS A 44 -32.65 12.31 -13.82
N LEU A 45 -32.51 11.38 -14.77
CA LEU A 45 -31.46 10.36 -14.77
C LEU A 45 -30.04 10.95 -14.67
N LEU A 46 -29.75 11.98 -15.46
CA LEU A 46 -28.44 12.63 -15.46
C LEU A 46 -28.10 13.26 -14.10
N PHE A 47 -29.08 13.89 -13.45
CA PHE A 47 -28.88 14.53 -12.16
C PHE A 47 -28.63 13.49 -11.06
N VAL A 48 -29.47 12.45 -10.98
CA VAL A 48 -29.35 11.38 -9.98
C VAL A 48 -28.06 10.59 -10.18
N ALA A 49 -27.72 10.23 -11.42
CA ALA A 49 -26.47 9.54 -11.73
C ALA A 49 -25.26 10.43 -11.39
N GLY A 50 -25.28 11.70 -11.77
CA GLY A 50 -24.20 12.65 -11.47
C GLY A 50 -23.93 12.78 -9.98
N PHE A 51 -24.98 12.97 -9.17
CA PHE A 51 -24.84 13.08 -7.71
C PHE A 51 -24.35 11.76 -7.08
N THR A 52 -24.88 10.62 -7.53
CA THR A 52 -24.46 9.30 -7.05
C THR A 52 -22.98 9.03 -7.37
N TRP A 53 -22.54 9.37 -8.58
CA TRP A 53 -21.15 9.22 -9.00
C TRP A 53 -20.22 10.16 -8.25
N LEU A 54 -20.64 11.41 -8.01
CA LEU A 54 -19.88 12.36 -7.21
C LEU A 54 -19.71 11.86 -5.77
N TRP A 55 -20.80 11.39 -5.15
CA TRP A 55 -20.76 10.83 -3.81
C TRP A 55 -19.85 9.59 -3.74
N ALA A 56 -20.01 8.65 -4.68
CA ALA A 56 -19.15 7.47 -4.76
C ALA A 56 -17.68 7.83 -5.01
N PHE A 57 -17.40 8.84 -5.84
CA PHE A 57 -16.05 9.34 -6.07
C PHE A 57 -15.43 9.85 -4.77
N VAL A 58 -16.13 10.73 -4.03
CA VAL A 58 -15.61 11.30 -2.78
C VAL A 58 -15.43 10.23 -1.70
N MET A 59 -16.36 9.29 -1.58
CA MET A 59 -16.35 8.29 -0.50
C MET A 59 -15.45 7.09 -0.77
N HIS A 60 -15.22 6.72 -2.03
CA HIS A 60 -14.52 5.48 -2.39
C HIS A 60 -13.31 5.75 -3.27
N PHE A 61 -13.52 6.43 -4.40
CA PHE A 61 -12.47 6.61 -5.41
C PHE A 61 -11.33 7.52 -4.91
N LEU A 62 -11.67 8.63 -4.27
CA LEU A 62 -10.72 9.61 -3.76
C LEU A 62 -9.83 9.01 -2.65
N PRO A 63 -10.36 8.32 -1.61
CA PRO A 63 -9.52 7.61 -0.64
C PRO A 63 -8.60 6.57 -1.28
N LEU A 64 -9.11 5.78 -2.25
CA LEU A 64 -8.31 4.78 -2.96
C LEU A 64 -7.18 5.43 -3.75
N LEU A 65 -7.46 6.55 -4.42
CA LEU A 65 -6.47 7.34 -5.16
C LEU A 65 -5.41 7.94 -4.23
N ILE A 66 -5.81 8.49 -3.07
CA ILE A 66 -4.88 9.01 -2.07
C ILE A 66 -3.93 7.91 -1.60
N MET A 67 -4.44 6.73 -1.28
CA MET A 67 -3.61 5.59 -0.91
C MET A 67 -2.68 5.18 -2.05
N ALA A 68 -3.18 5.03 -3.27
CA ALA A 68 -2.39 4.67 -4.44
C ALA A 68 -1.23 5.65 -4.65
N VAL A 69 -1.50 6.96 -4.58
CA VAL A 69 -0.48 8.01 -4.71
C VAL A 69 0.51 7.95 -3.56
N ARG A 70 0.07 7.76 -2.31
CA ARG A 70 0.96 7.67 -1.14
C ARG A 70 1.91 6.47 -1.25
N HIS A 71 1.38 5.29 -1.59
CA HIS A 71 2.19 4.09 -1.81
C HIS A 71 3.14 4.25 -2.99
N SER A 72 2.68 4.85 -4.10
CA SER A 72 3.49 5.06 -5.29
C SER A 72 4.65 6.03 -5.02
N ARG A 73 4.37 7.18 -4.39
CA ARG A 73 5.40 8.15 -3.99
C ARG A 73 6.41 7.54 -3.04
N ARG A 74 5.95 6.64 -2.16
CA ARG A 74 6.82 5.97 -1.20
C ARG A 74 7.76 4.96 -1.84
N SER A 75 7.28 4.23 -2.85
CA SER A 75 8.07 3.24 -3.56
C SER A 75 8.91 3.85 -4.69
N ALA A 76 8.64 5.08 -5.10
CA ALA A 76 9.35 5.75 -6.19
C ALA A 76 10.80 6.05 -5.79
N GLY A 77 11.76 5.51 -6.54
CA GLY A 77 13.19 5.71 -6.28
C GLY A 77 13.70 5.01 -5.01
N SER A 78 12.95 4.03 -4.49
CA SER A 78 13.40 3.15 -3.42
C SER A 78 13.66 1.74 -3.94
N SER A 79 14.62 1.04 -3.36
CA SER A 79 14.93 -0.36 -3.62
C SER A 79 14.99 -1.12 -2.29
N PHE A 80 14.65 -2.41 -2.34
CA PHE A 80 14.82 -3.31 -1.21
C PHE A 80 15.46 -4.59 -1.69
N ALA A 81 16.58 -4.98 -1.10
CA ALA A 81 17.30 -6.20 -1.46
C ALA A 81 17.46 -7.11 -0.23
N ILE A 82 17.34 -8.41 -0.47
CA ILE A 82 17.54 -9.47 0.51
C ILE A 82 18.68 -10.34 0.03
N ASP A 83 19.76 -10.42 0.79
CA ASP A 83 20.81 -11.40 0.59
C ASP A 83 20.54 -12.61 1.48
N THR A 84 20.07 -13.69 0.86
CA THR A 84 19.74 -14.92 1.58
C THR A 84 20.95 -15.73 2.04
N VAL A 85 22.16 -15.44 1.53
CA VAL A 85 23.38 -16.13 2.00
C VAL A 85 23.85 -15.51 3.30
N ASN A 86 23.90 -14.18 3.34
CA ASN A 86 24.44 -13.42 4.47
C ASN A 86 23.37 -13.04 5.50
N ASN A 87 22.09 -13.32 5.22
CA ASN A 87 20.92 -12.91 6.00
C ASN A 87 20.92 -11.39 6.27
N THR A 88 21.30 -10.62 5.24
CA THR A 88 21.32 -9.16 5.27
C THR A 88 20.21 -8.58 4.41
N TYR A 89 19.68 -7.46 4.88
CA TYR A 89 18.66 -6.67 4.23
C TYR A 89 19.23 -5.31 3.91
N HIS A 90 18.95 -4.83 2.71
CA HIS A 90 19.41 -3.53 2.22
C HIS A 90 18.19 -2.75 1.74
N TYR A 91 17.95 -1.58 2.33
CA TYR A 91 16.91 -0.65 1.91
C TYR A 91 17.57 0.65 1.44
N GLU A 92 17.24 1.07 0.24
CA GLU A 92 17.74 2.31 -0.36
C GLU A 92 16.58 3.24 -0.66
N GLU A 93 16.74 4.52 -0.33
CA GLU A 93 15.78 5.58 -0.62
C GLU A 93 16.56 6.83 -1.05
N LYS A 94 16.56 7.13 -2.35
CA LYS A 94 17.29 8.25 -2.97
C LYS A 94 18.78 8.30 -2.57
N ASP A 95 19.12 9.09 -1.55
CA ASP A 95 20.49 9.37 -1.09
C ASP A 95 20.81 8.69 0.25
N ARG A 96 19.94 7.80 0.72
CA ARG A 96 20.06 7.15 2.02
C ARG A 96 19.95 5.64 1.86
N SER A 97 20.88 4.92 2.47
CA SER A 97 20.86 3.47 2.52
C SER A 97 20.90 2.98 3.96
N LEU A 98 20.14 1.93 4.22
CA LEU A 98 20.10 1.23 5.49
C LEU A 98 20.38 -0.24 5.23
N SER A 99 21.40 -0.77 5.89
CA SER A 99 21.73 -2.18 5.89
C SER A 99 21.53 -2.72 7.30
N PHE A 100 20.88 -3.87 7.42
CA PHE A 100 20.66 -4.53 8.71
C PHE A 100 20.63 -6.05 8.52
N ARG A 101 21.03 -6.79 9.54
CA ARG A 101 20.99 -8.25 9.56
C ARG A 101 19.67 -8.76 10.16
N SER A 102 19.35 -10.02 9.90
CA SER A 102 18.12 -10.66 10.42
C SER A 102 18.01 -10.69 11.95
N ASP A 103 19.14 -10.75 12.66
CA ASP A 103 19.25 -10.73 14.12
C ASP A 103 18.94 -9.35 14.70
N GLU A 104 19.14 -8.28 13.92
CA GLU A 104 18.76 -6.91 14.31
C GLU A 104 17.26 -6.63 14.18
N ILE A 105 16.49 -7.56 13.61
CA ILE A 105 15.03 -7.43 13.50
C ILE A 105 14.39 -7.87 14.82
N ASP A 106 13.75 -6.94 15.50
CA ASP A 106 12.95 -7.24 16.69
C ASP A 106 11.60 -7.87 16.26
N LYS A 107 10.84 -7.16 15.42
CA LYS A 107 9.49 -7.56 15.02
C LYS A 107 9.15 -7.16 13.60
N VAL A 108 8.39 -8.01 12.90
CA VAL A 108 7.81 -7.71 11.59
C VAL A 108 6.29 -7.68 11.70
N ILE A 109 5.69 -6.56 11.29
CA ILE A 109 4.25 -6.35 11.30
C ILE A 109 3.80 -6.07 9.87
N VAL A 110 2.81 -6.82 9.39
CA VAL A 110 2.10 -6.46 8.16
C VAL A 110 0.84 -5.70 8.53
N VAL A 111 0.76 -4.46 8.05
CA VAL A 111 -0.38 -3.58 8.32
C VAL A 111 -1.31 -3.63 7.11
N VAL A 112 -2.53 -4.10 7.33
CA VAL A 112 -3.50 -4.40 6.28
C VAL A 112 -4.83 -3.70 6.53
N SER A 113 -5.59 -3.50 5.46
CA SER A 113 -6.96 -2.98 5.56
C SER A 113 -7.94 -4.01 6.11
N PRO A 114 -9.11 -3.59 6.65
CA PRO A 114 -10.10 -4.51 7.19
C PRO A 114 -10.54 -5.63 6.26
N PRO A 115 -10.80 -5.40 4.95
CA PRO A 115 -11.15 -6.49 4.04
C PRO A 115 -10.07 -7.57 3.96
N LYS A 116 -8.79 -7.18 3.93
CA LYS A 116 -7.66 -8.13 3.87
C LYS A 116 -7.39 -8.80 5.21
N TYR A 117 -7.56 -8.10 6.33
CA TYR A 117 -7.38 -8.67 7.67
C TYR A 117 -8.42 -9.75 7.97
N ASP A 118 -9.69 -9.43 7.75
CA ASP A 118 -10.83 -10.30 8.06
C ASP A 118 -11.13 -11.31 6.93
N GLN A 119 -10.32 -11.34 5.86
CA GLN A 119 -10.55 -12.16 4.64
C GLN A 119 -11.94 -11.97 4.01
N ARG A 120 -12.47 -10.74 4.05
CA ARG A 120 -13.78 -10.39 3.50
C ARG A 120 -13.67 -10.02 2.03
N MET A 121 -14.81 -10.09 1.34
CA MET A 121 -14.90 -9.59 -0.03
C MET A 121 -14.59 -8.09 -0.09
N ASP A 122 -13.58 -7.74 -0.88
CA ASP A 122 -13.15 -6.35 -1.07
C ASP A 122 -13.75 -5.76 -2.35
N ILE A 123 -14.94 -5.19 -2.23
CA ILE A 123 -15.62 -4.54 -3.37
C ILE A 123 -14.91 -3.22 -3.73
N SER A 124 -14.44 -2.48 -2.72
CA SER A 124 -13.90 -1.13 -2.89
C SER A 124 -12.43 -1.08 -3.29
N GLY A 125 -11.70 -2.19 -3.23
CA GLY A 125 -10.28 -2.27 -3.60
C GLY A 125 -9.31 -1.89 -2.48
N PHE A 126 -9.80 -1.61 -1.26
CA PHE A 126 -8.95 -1.26 -0.11
C PHE A 126 -8.07 -2.43 0.34
N GLY A 127 -8.51 -3.66 0.11
CA GLY A 127 -7.82 -4.91 0.38
C GLY A 127 -6.52 -5.10 -0.40
N TYR A 128 -6.30 -4.33 -1.47
CA TYR A 128 -5.04 -4.39 -2.21
C TYR A 128 -3.89 -3.73 -1.46
N PHE A 129 -4.15 -2.72 -0.64
CA PHE A 129 -3.09 -1.93 -0.02
C PHE A 129 -2.66 -2.51 1.33
N PHE A 130 -1.35 -2.57 1.54
CA PHE A 130 -0.73 -2.94 2.80
C PHE A 130 0.71 -2.42 2.84
N TYR A 131 1.32 -2.42 4.02
CA TYR A 131 2.75 -2.16 4.15
C TYR A 131 3.36 -3.02 5.24
N TRP A 132 4.66 -3.24 5.12
CA TRP A 132 5.48 -3.90 6.12
C TRP A 132 6.05 -2.86 7.06
N LYS A 133 5.97 -3.13 8.35
CA LYS A 133 6.57 -2.35 9.43
C LYS A 133 7.57 -3.25 10.15
N ILE A 134 8.85 -2.98 9.92
CA ILE A 134 9.98 -3.74 10.46
C ILE A 134 10.55 -2.92 11.60
N LYS A 135 10.40 -3.40 12.83
CA LYS A 135 11.05 -2.83 14.01
C LYS A 135 12.42 -3.45 14.19
N LEU A 136 13.44 -2.60 14.26
CA LEU A 136 14.81 -3.01 14.55
C LEU A 136 15.06 -2.92 16.06
N ALA A 137 16.09 -3.64 16.54
CA ALA A 137 16.47 -3.71 17.96
C ALA A 137 16.83 -2.35 18.60
N ASN A 138 17.10 -1.32 17.78
CA ASN A 138 17.35 0.04 18.24
C ASN A 138 16.15 0.98 18.07
N ASP A 139 14.94 0.43 18.16
CA ASP A 139 13.63 1.11 18.02
C ASP A 139 13.38 1.82 16.68
N ARG A 140 14.34 1.78 15.74
CA ARG A 140 14.13 2.27 14.37
C ARG A 140 13.09 1.41 13.68
N THR A 141 12.15 2.07 13.01
CA THR A 141 11.05 1.39 12.32
C THR A 141 11.12 1.66 10.83
N LEU A 142 11.37 0.62 10.04
CA LEU A 142 11.35 0.64 8.58
C LEU A 142 9.95 0.34 8.05
N SER A 143 9.39 1.24 7.26
CA SER A 143 8.10 1.05 6.59
C SER A 143 8.27 0.83 5.10
N ILE A 144 7.85 -0.34 4.60
CA ILE A 144 7.99 -0.75 3.20
C ILE A 144 6.60 -0.95 2.58
N SER A 145 6.28 -0.16 1.56
CA SER A 145 5.03 -0.25 0.80
C SER A 145 4.92 -1.58 0.05
N CYS A 146 3.69 -2.14 -0.05
CA CYS A 146 3.41 -3.31 -0.88
C CYS A 146 3.74 -3.12 -2.37
N MET A 147 3.75 -1.87 -2.86
CA MET A 147 4.16 -1.58 -4.24
C MET A 147 5.66 -1.74 -4.45
N LEU A 148 6.47 -1.74 -3.38
CA LEU A 148 7.90 -2.06 -3.46
C LEU A 148 8.11 -3.55 -3.17
N PHE A 149 7.59 -4.02 -2.04
CA PHE A 149 7.81 -5.38 -1.54
C PHE A 149 6.48 -6.15 -1.42
N ASP A 150 6.22 -6.98 -2.43
CA ASP A 150 4.98 -7.73 -2.64
C ASP A 150 5.24 -9.23 -2.47
N VAL A 151 5.39 -9.66 -1.23
CA VAL A 151 5.55 -11.07 -0.86
C VAL A 151 4.54 -11.44 0.22
N ASP A 152 4.27 -12.74 0.39
CA ASP A 152 3.29 -13.23 1.37
C ASP A 152 3.88 -13.43 2.77
N SER A 153 5.21 -13.60 2.87
CA SER A 153 5.92 -13.87 4.12
C SER A 153 7.26 -13.13 4.18
N PHE A 154 7.62 -12.67 5.37
CA PHE A 154 8.95 -12.12 5.65
C PHE A 154 9.84 -13.23 6.23
N THR A 155 11.03 -13.41 5.67
CA THR A 155 11.92 -14.50 6.09
C THR A 155 12.53 -14.21 7.47
N GLY A 156 12.53 -15.19 8.36
CA GLY A 156 13.38 -15.18 9.57
C GLY A 156 12.78 -14.59 10.85
N LYS A 157 11.52 -14.12 10.86
CA LYS A 157 10.85 -13.63 12.08
C LYS A 157 9.34 -13.91 12.08
N GLU A 158 8.76 -13.97 13.29
CA GLU A 158 7.31 -14.15 13.47
C GLU A 158 6.54 -12.95 12.92
N LEU A 159 5.55 -13.24 12.08
CA LEU A 159 4.75 -12.24 11.39
C LEU A 159 3.51 -11.87 12.21
N THR A 160 3.44 -10.63 12.68
CA THR A 160 2.21 -10.09 13.28
C THR A 160 1.37 -9.35 12.23
N ARG A 161 0.05 -9.38 12.36
CA ARG A 161 -0.87 -8.61 11.52
C ARG A 161 -1.50 -7.48 12.31
N GLU A 162 -1.53 -6.28 11.75
CA GLU A 162 -2.20 -5.10 12.33
C GLU A 162 -3.29 -4.61 11.36
N LYS A 163 -4.43 -4.20 11.91
CA LYS A 163 -5.60 -3.74 11.15
C LYS A 163 -5.65 -2.22 11.15
N GLN A 164 -5.65 -1.60 9.96
CA GLN A 164 -5.74 -0.15 9.81
C GLN A 164 -6.73 0.20 8.69
N LEU A 165 -7.66 1.12 8.91
CA LEU A 165 -8.70 1.47 7.92
C LEU A 165 -8.08 1.86 6.56
N PHE A 166 -7.07 2.73 6.60
CA PHE A 166 -6.27 3.12 5.43
C PHE A 166 -4.79 2.81 5.73
N PRO A 167 -4.23 1.70 5.23
CA PRO A 167 -2.87 1.27 5.55
C PRO A 167 -1.84 2.10 4.77
N ILE A 168 -1.72 3.38 5.12
CA ILE A 168 -0.77 4.32 4.51
C ILE A 168 0.58 4.17 5.21
N PRO A 169 1.68 3.87 4.48
CA PRO A 169 2.98 3.70 5.08
C PRO A 169 3.47 5.04 5.66
N PRO A 170 3.92 5.08 6.93
CA PRO A 170 4.49 6.28 7.50
C PRO A 170 5.86 6.61 6.88
N SER A 171 6.31 7.84 7.13
CA SER A 171 7.61 8.33 6.68
C SER A 171 8.77 7.62 7.40
N ASN A 172 9.89 7.44 6.69
CA ASN A 172 11.10 6.78 7.21
C ASN A 172 12.06 7.81 7.84
N GLN A 173 11.61 9.03 8.11
CA GLN A 173 12.48 10.10 8.63
C GLN A 173 13.23 9.70 9.91
N GLY A 174 12.59 8.93 10.80
CA GLY A 174 13.20 8.46 12.06
C GLY A 174 14.18 7.27 11.92
N LEU A 175 14.37 6.69 10.73
CA LEU A 175 15.40 5.63 10.55
C LEU A 175 16.81 6.19 10.45
N TRP A 176 16.90 7.44 10.02
CA TRP A 176 18.15 8.09 9.75
C TRP A 176 18.54 8.81 11.02
N LEU A 177 19.42 8.19 11.81
CA LEU A 177 20.11 8.93 12.87
C LEU A 177 20.73 10.18 12.22
N PRO A 178 20.66 11.35 12.86
CA PRO A 178 21.45 12.49 12.40
C PRO A 178 22.89 11.99 12.29
N ARG A 179 23.54 12.24 11.15
CA ARG A 179 25.00 12.08 11.07
C ARG A 179 25.54 12.93 12.21
N ASP A 180 26.05 12.30 13.26
CA ASP A 180 26.75 13.01 14.32
C ASP A 180 27.69 14.00 13.67
N GLY A 181 27.52 15.26 14.03
CA GLY A 181 28.28 16.37 13.51
C GLY A 181 29.77 16.08 13.61
N LYS A 182 30.37 15.68 12.49
CA LYS A 182 31.78 15.89 12.21
C LYS A 182 31.83 16.92 11.10
N LYS A 183 32.54 18.03 11.18
CA LYS A 183 33.45 18.66 12.13
C LYS A 183 33.67 20.08 11.56
N GLY A 184 34.05 21.04 12.39
CA GLY A 184 34.54 22.35 11.99
C GLY A 184 34.68 23.24 13.19
#